data_AF-A0A8S9Q1Q7-F1
#
_entry.id   AF-A0A8S9Q1Q7-F1
#
_cell.length_a   1.000
_cell.length_b   1.000
_cell.length_c   1.000
_cell.angle_alpha   90.00
_cell.angle_beta   90.00
_cell.angle_gamma   90.00
#
_symmetry.space_group_name_H-M   'P 1'
#
loop_
_entity.id
_entity.type
_entity.pdbx_description
1 polymer ?
#
loop_
_entity_poly.entity_id
_entity_poly.type
_entity_poly.pdbx_seq_one_letter_code
_entity_poly.pdbx_strand_id
1 'polypeptide(L)'
;MTGNSTRPPLNNAVEVYTVLYLPEPETDQDEASAMVNIIRNCELEKTVSWQGDPCAPQAFRREGLNCTYPDSEPPRIISLNLTENKLTGSITHEISKLTQLIEL
;
A
#
# COMPACT_ATOMS: atom_id res chain seq x y z
N MET A 1 -6.76 28.07 -29.03
CA MET A 1 -6.88 26.90 -29.92
C MET A 1 -6.15 27.22 -31.21
N THR A 2 -5.14 26.45 -31.59
CA THR A 2 -4.40 26.62 -32.84
C THR A 2 -5.22 26.03 -33.99
N GLY A 3 -5.94 26.89 -34.71
CA GLY A 3 -7.03 26.49 -35.60
C GLY A 3 -6.66 25.80 -36.92
N ASN A 4 -5.39 25.66 -37.29
CA ASN A 4 -4.97 25.20 -38.63
C ASN A 4 -3.79 24.20 -38.63
N SER A 5 -3.75 23.22 -37.72
CA SER A 5 -2.75 22.14 -37.79
C SER A 5 -3.28 20.94 -38.60
N THR A 6 -2.57 20.58 -39.66
CA THR A 6 -2.82 19.36 -40.48
C THR A 6 -2.22 18.10 -39.89
N ARG A 7 -1.39 18.21 -38.84
CA ARG A 7 -0.74 17.08 -38.17
C ARG A 7 -1.50 16.71 -36.90
N PRO A 8 -1.64 15.40 -36.59
CA PRO A 8 -2.26 14.95 -35.36
C PRO A 8 -1.57 15.57 -34.15
N PRO A 9 -2.31 15.88 -33.07
CA PRO A 9 -1.71 16.32 -31.83
C PRO A 9 -0.70 15.28 -31.34
N LEU A 10 0.48 15.75 -30.94
CA LEU A 10 1.47 14.90 -30.27
C LEU A 10 0.97 14.65 -28.84
N ASN A 11 0.41 13.47 -28.59
CA ASN A 11 0.11 13.02 -27.24
C ASN A 11 1.42 12.66 -26.54
N ASN A 12 1.86 13.49 -25.59
CA ASN A 12 3.09 13.24 -24.84
C ASN A 12 2.92 12.18 -23.74
N ALA A 13 1.70 11.92 -23.26
CA ALA A 13 1.37 10.85 -22.31
C ALA A 13 -0.14 10.53 -22.34
N VAL A 14 -0.50 9.30 -21.98
CA VAL A 14 -1.88 8.84 -21.76
C VAL A 14 -1.88 7.92 -20.55
N GLU A 15 -2.74 8.20 -19.57
CA GLU A 15 -2.99 7.34 -18.42
C GLU A 15 -4.40 6.75 -18.52
N VAL A 16 -4.52 5.44 -18.35
CA VAL A 16 -5.78 4.71 -18.46
C VAL A 16 -6.05 4.03 -17.13
N TYR A 17 -7.23 4.28 -16.56
CA TYR A 17 -7.65 3.70 -15.30
C TYR A 17 -8.89 2.82 -15.52
N THR A 18 -9.01 1.77 -14.72
CA THR A 18 -10.24 0.98 -14.60
C THR A 18 -10.72 1.03 -13.16
N VAL A 19 -12.04 1.04 -12.97
CA VAL A 19 -12.61 0.88 -11.64
C VAL A 19 -12.46 -0.59 -11.25
N LEU A 20 -11.78 -0.84 -10.13
CA LEU A 20 -11.70 -2.16 -9.52
C LEU A 20 -12.74 -2.21 -8.40
N TYR A 21 -13.73 -3.08 -8.53
CA TYR A 21 -14.69 -3.31 -7.45
C TYR A 21 -14.07 -4.25 -6.42
N LEU A 22 -13.80 -3.73 -5.23
CA LEU A 22 -13.26 -4.49 -4.10
C LEU A 22 -14.42 -4.73 -3.11
N PRO A 23 -14.92 -5.98 -2.98
CA PRO A 23 -15.97 -6.30 -2.01
C PRO A 23 -15.44 -6.35 -0.57
N GLU A 24 -14.12 -6.51 -0.42
CA GLU A 24 -13.44 -6.56 0.87
C GLU A 24 -13.26 -5.14 1.42
N PRO A 25 -13.43 -4.94 2.75
CA PRO A 25 -13.08 -3.68 3.37
C PRO A 25 -11.57 -3.42 3.26
N GLU A 26 -11.21 -2.14 3.14
CA GLU A 26 -9.83 -1.67 3.22
C GLU A 26 -9.23 -1.96 4.60
N THR A 27 -7.91 -1.98 4.71
CA THR A 27 -7.21 -2.13 6.01
C THR A 27 -7.67 -1.03 6.97
N ASP A 28 -7.72 -1.34 8.28
CA ASP A 28 -8.01 -0.35 9.31
C ASP A 28 -7.21 0.95 9.05
N GLN A 29 -7.90 2.08 9.00
CA GLN A 29 -7.33 3.32 8.47
C GLN A 29 -6.12 3.83 9.29
N ASP A 30 -6.13 3.59 10.60
CA ASP A 30 -5.02 3.99 11.47
C ASP A 30 -3.81 3.07 11.24
N GLU A 31 -4.04 1.76 11.09
CA GLU A 31 -2.98 0.80 10.77
C GLU A 31 -2.41 1.01 9.36
N ALA A 32 -3.26 1.31 8.38
CA ALA A 32 -2.85 1.65 7.03
C ALA A 32 -1.99 2.91 6.99
N SER A 33 -2.42 3.96 7.70
CA SER A 33 -1.67 5.23 7.79
C SER A 33 -0.32 5.05 8.50
N ALA A 34 -0.30 4.25 9.58
CA ALA A 34 0.94 3.88 10.27
C ALA A 34 1.88 3.12 9.33
N MET A 35 1.34 2.20 8.53
CA MET A 35 2.13 1.41 7.59
C MET A 35 2.76 2.28 6.50
N VAL A 36 2.04 3.27 5.97
CA VAL A 36 2.59 4.25 5.02
C VAL A 36 3.79 5.00 5.61
N ASN A 37 3.72 5.37 6.89
CA ASN A 37 4.84 6.03 7.57
C ASN A 37 6.04 5.11 7.74
N ILE A 38 5.82 3.84 8.08
CA ILE A 38 6.88 2.82 8.19
C ILE A 38 7.54 2.61 6.82
N ILE A 39 6.73 2.44 5.77
CA ILE A 39 7.20 2.22 4.39
C ILE A 39 8.09 3.37 3.92
N ARG A 40 7.67 4.62 4.15
CA ARG A 40 8.46 5.81 3.82
C ARG A 40 9.77 5.86 4.59
N ASN A 41 9.72 5.67 5.91
CA ASN A 41 10.90 5.84 6.76
C ASN A 41 11.92 4.71 6.65
N CYS A 42 11.50 3.53 6.20
CA CYS A 42 12.37 2.40 5.88
C CYS A 42 12.73 2.31 4.38
N GLU A 43 12.37 3.33 3.58
CA GLU A 43 12.59 3.41 2.13
C GLU A 43 12.07 2.18 1.35
N LEU A 44 11.03 1.52 1.86
CA LEU A 44 10.42 0.32 1.28
C LEU A 44 9.61 0.60 0.01
N GLU A 45 9.24 1.86 -0.22
CA GLU A 45 8.53 2.35 -1.41
C GLU A 45 9.23 2.03 -2.75
N LYS A 46 10.55 1.79 -2.70
CA LYS A 46 11.36 1.36 -3.85
C LYS A 46 11.03 -0.08 -4.28
N THR A 47 10.42 -0.86 -3.40
CA THR A 47 10.04 -2.24 -3.66
C THR A 47 8.57 -2.30 -4.06
N VAL A 48 8.29 -2.93 -5.21
CA VAL A 48 6.94 -3.01 -5.80
C VAL A 48 5.92 -3.69 -4.86
N SER A 49 6.38 -4.60 -4.00
CA SER A 49 5.52 -5.29 -3.04
C SER A 49 4.97 -4.38 -1.93
N TRP A 50 5.52 -3.19 -1.69
CA TRP A 50 5.12 -2.30 -0.58
C TRP A 50 4.29 -1.08 -1.00
N GLN A 51 3.62 -1.12 -2.14
CA GLN A 51 2.75 0.00 -2.60
C GLN A 51 1.30 -0.19 -2.13
N GLY A 52 0.39 0.78 -2.28
CA GLY A 52 -1.05 0.56 -2.02
C GLY A 52 -1.45 0.10 -0.60
N ASP A 53 -2.61 -0.56 -0.49
CA ASP A 53 -3.15 -1.04 0.79
C ASP A 53 -2.34 -2.24 1.34
N PRO A 54 -2.12 -2.32 2.67
CA PRO A 54 -1.29 -3.36 3.28
C PRO A 54 -1.88 -4.78 3.20
N CYS A 55 -3.17 -4.94 3.46
CA CYS A 55 -3.82 -6.25 3.63
C CYS A 55 -4.87 -6.55 2.57
N ALA A 56 -5.56 -5.53 2.05
CA ALA A 56 -6.63 -5.66 1.08
C ALA A 56 -6.14 -5.33 -0.35
N PRO A 57 -6.55 -6.08 -1.38
CA PRO A 57 -7.34 -7.33 -1.32
C PRO A 57 -6.52 -8.47 -0.72
N GLN A 58 -7.15 -9.46 -0.06
CA GLN A 58 -6.44 -10.58 0.57
C GLN A 58 -5.51 -11.31 -0.41
N ALA A 59 -5.91 -11.41 -1.68
CA ALA A 59 -5.13 -12.04 -2.75
C ALA A 59 -3.84 -11.26 -3.11
N PHE A 60 -3.75 -9.97 -2.77
CA PHE A 60 -2.62 -9.10 -3.07
C PHE A 60 -2.01 -8.46 -1.81
N ARG A 61 -2.25 -9.03 -0.62
CA ARG A 61 -1.57 -8.67 0.62
C ARG A 61 -0.05 -8.59 0.42
N ARG A 62 0.58 -7.61 1.06
CA ARG A 62 2.01 -7.36 0.85
C ARG A 62 2.90 -8.45 1.45
N GLU A 63 4.07 -8.59 0.84
CA GLU A 63 5.06 -9.56 1.27
C GLU A 63 5.56 -9.22 2.68
N GLY A 64 5.75 -10.25 3.51
CA GLY A 64 6.14 -10.07 4.89
C GLY A 64 5.01 -9.59 5.81
N LEU A 65 3.78 -9.39 5.32
CA LEU A 65 2.63 -9.11 6.19
C LEU A 65 1.78 -10.35 6.42
N ASN A 66 1.23 -10.44 7.63
CA ASN A 66 0.07 -11.27 7.92
C ASN A 66 -1.02 -10.43 8.55
N CYS A 67 -2.27 -10.68 8.16
CA CYS A 67 -3.42 -9.89 8.57
C CYS A 67 -4.57 -10.82 8.97
N THR A 68 -5.43 -10.32 9.86
CA THR A 68 -6.73 -10.92 10.12
C THR A 68 -7.76 -10.43 9.09
N TYR A 69 -8.73 -11.28 8.75
CA TYR A 69 -9.80 -10.98 7.80
C TYR A 69 -11.17 -11.35 8.37
N PRO A 70 -11.67 -10.60 9.36
CA PRO A 70 -13.04 -10.74 9.85
C PRO A 70 -14.07 -10.33 8.76
N ASP A 71 -15.20 -11.06 8.66
CA ASP A 71 -16.20 -10.90 7.58
C ASP A 71 -16.89 -9.52 7.54
N SER A 72 -16.84 -8.73 8.62
CA SER A 72 -17.56 -7.44 8.74
C SER A 72 -16.72 -6.35 9.39
N GLU A 73 -15.42 -6.55 9.51
CA GLU A 73 -14.51 -5.57 10.06
C GLU A 73 -13.30 -5.37 9.12
N PRO A 74 -12.65 -4.20 9.15
CA PRO A 74 -11.42 -3.97 8.40
C PRO A 74 -10.34 -5.01 8.75
N PRO A 75 -9.52 -5.45 7.78
CA PRO A 75 -8.35 -6.26 8.06
C PRO A 75 -7.40 -5.52 9.01
N ARG A 76 -6.80 -6.27 9.94
CA ARG A 76 -5.80 -5.75 10.89
C ARG A 76 -4.49 -6.51 10.78
N ILE A 77 -3.37 -5.80 10.86
CA ILE A 77 -2.01 -6.34 10.73
C ILE A 77 -1.62 -7.06 12.02
N ILE A 78 -1.26 -8.34 11.93
CA ILE A 78 -0.84 -9.18 13.07
C ILE A 78 0.63 -9.56 13.05
N SER A 79 1.26 -9.54 11.87
CA SER A 79 2.68 -9.85 11.72
C SER A 79 3.28 -8.96 10.65
N LEU A 80 4.48 -8.43 10.93
CA LEU A 80 5.26 -7.59 10.03
C LEU A 80 6.70 -8.08 9.98
N ASN A 81 7.08 -8.81 8.94
CA ASN A 81 8.44 -9.28 8.73
C ASN A 81 9.18 -8.38 7.73
N LEU A 82 10.20 -7.68 8.23
CA LEU A 82 11.04 -6.78 7.43
C LEU A 82 12.45 -7.32 7.13
N THR A 83 12.75 -8.56 7.53
CA THR A 83 14.12 -9.10 7.60
C THR A 83 14.84 -9.13 6.26
N GLU A 84 14.14 -9.42 5.16
CA GLU A 84 14.73 -9.55 3.82
C GLU A 84 14.77 -8.22 3.03
N ASN A 85 14.28 -7.12 3.60
CA ASN A 85 14.01 -5.90 2.84
C ASN A 85 15.19 -4.92 2.70
N LYS A 86 16.43 -5.31 3.03
CA LYS A 86 17.63 -4.43 2.99
C LYS A 86 17.33 -3.01 3.51
N LEU A 87 16.68 -2.93 4.67
CA LEU A 87 16.13 -1.70 5.21
C LEU A 87 17.18 -0.60 5.29
N THR A 88 16.83 0.58 4.77
CA THR A 88 17.59 1.80 4.99
C THR A 88 16.70 2.76 5.78
N GLY A 89 17.16 3.20 6.95
CA GLY A 89 16.38 4.05 7.86
C GLY A 89 16.02 3.34 9.18
N SER A 90 14.96 3.83 9.85
CA SER A 90 14.55 3.36 11.17
C SER A 90 13.04 3.19 11.27
N ILE A 91 12.59 2.15 11.98
CA ILE A 91 11.18 1.94 12.31
C ILE A 91 10.70 3.10 13.19
N THR A 92 9.60 3.72 12.79
CA THR A 92 9.01 4.85 13.51
C THR A 92 8.21 4.42 14.73
N HIS A 93 7.96 5.35 15.64
CA HIS A 93 7.02 5.14 16.75
C HIS A 93 5.59 4.84 16.26
N GLU A 94 5.27 5.15 15.01
CA GLU A 94 3.97 4.85 14.38
C GLU A 94 3.66 3.34 14.39
N ILE A 95 4.66 2.46 14.52
CA ILE A 95 4.43 1.03 14.71
C ILE A 95 3.52 0.72 15.91
N SER A 96 3.47 1.59 16.92
CA SER A 96 2.56 1.46 18.06
C SER A 96 1.07 1.57 17.69
N LYS A 97 0.76 2.12 16.51
CA LYS A 97 -0.62 2.20 15.98
C LYS A 97 -1.06 0.89 15.32
N LEU A 98 -0.14 -0.05 15.10
CA LEU A 98 -0.48 -1.43 14.69
C LEU A 98 -0.97 -2.20 15.93
N THR A 99 -2.20 -1.92 16.34
CA THR A 99 -2.76 -2.35 17.64
C THR A 99 -2.88 -3.86 17.79
N GLN A 100 -3.02 -4.59 16.68
CA GLN A 100 -3.11 -6.05 16.68
C GLN A 100 -1.79 -6.75 16.38
N LEU A 101 -0.68 -6.02 16.30
CA LEU A 101 0.62 -6.60 15.99
C LEU A 101 1.07 -7.57 17.09
N ILE A 102 1.33 -8.81 16.71
CA ILE A 102 1.78 -9.90 17.59
C ILE A 102 3.26 -10.20 17.34
N GLU A 103 3.71 -10.06 16.09
CA GLU A 103 5.05 -10.43 15.64
C GLU A 103 5.66 -9.35 14.74
N LEU A 104 6.95 -9.07 14.94
CA LEU A 104 7.77 -8.11 14.18
C LEU A 104 9.13 -8.74 13.82
#